data_AF-A0A812SK61-F1
#
_entry.id   AF-A0A812SK61-F1
#
_cell.length_a   1.000
_cell.length_b   1.000
_cell.length_c   1.000
_cell.angle_alpha   90.00
_cell.angle_beta   90.00
_cell.angle_gamma   90.00
#
_symmetry.space_group_name_H-M   'P 1'
#
loop_
_entity.id
_entity.type
_entity.pdbx_description
1 polymer ?
#
loop_
_entity_poly.entity_id
_entity_poly.type
_entity_poly.pdbx_seq_one_letter_code
_entity_poly.pdbx_strand_id
1 'polypeptide(L)'
;MEAYGAAPLQSKPVPGRWRLNRVAMLEAVLVPWAIFLCVSWLLTFSIHYKHTVPVLVLVAACLLVPLGMWYRVWHQQQDSTDISHREPNWFFFLAIVSSVAWLAGVVVGLYTWSAYMQPYFEAESLAMITNVDTRKASGGQFLDMGALEFAPRTDVNESLTMGYKDGNLYCVAPIVTSGGVNATAPAFFEFWAVGVNCCDPFEPKLFACGEPNDDQVRGGFRLTDTSLVPQYRKAIQMAQEEYHIRSGANPIFLHWTGDPVKKTEQQFRDGEAAFWKFCWVFLAVSAVLALPGQDTLKRRV
;
A
#
# COMPACT_ATOMS: atom_id res chain seq x y z
N MET A 1 -57.50 69.61 -15.23
CA MET A 1 -56.17 69.21 -15.73
C MET A 1 -55.48 68.45 -14.61
N GLU A 2 -55.71 67.14 -14.54
CA GLU A 2 -55.00 66.28 -13.59
C GLU A 2 -53.73 65.78 -14.27
N ALA A 3 -52.59 66.06 -13.64
CA ALA A 3 -51.28 65.68 -14.13
C ALA A 3 -51.06 64.18 -13.86
N TYR A 4 -50.93 63.40 -14.92
CA TYR A 4 -50.48 62.01 -14.84
C TYR A 4 -49.04 61.97 -14.32
N GLY A 5 -48.85 61.40 -13.12
CA GLY A 5 -47.53 61.13 -12.56
C GLY A 5 -46.81 60.06 -13.37
N ALA A 6 -45.64 60.40 -13.91
CA ALA A 6 -44.76 59.44 -14.57
C ALA A 6 -44.24 58.42 -13.55
N ALA A 7 -44.34 57.13 -13.87
CA ALA A 7 -43.76 56.06 -13.07
C ALA A 7 -42.21 56.16 -13.09
N PRO A 8 -41.53 55.90 -11.95
CA PRO A 8 -40.07 55.90 -11.92
C PRO A 8 -39.52 54.77 -12.78
N LEU A 9 -38.60 55.09 -13.69
CA LEU A 9 -37.90 54.12 -14.52
C LEU A 9 -37.07 53.19 -13.63
N GLN A 10 -37.45 51.91 -13.56
CA GLN A 10 -36.60 50.87 -12.99
C GLN A 10 -35.35 50.73 -13.85
N SER A 11 -34.20 51.17 -13.34
CA SER A 11 -32.91 50.94 -13.98
C SER A 11 -32.64 49.43 -14.03
N LYS A 12 -32.54 48.85 -15.23
CA LYS A 12 -32.03 47.48 -15.39
C LYS A 12 -30.66 47.39 -14.71
N PRO A 13 -30.42 46.42 -13.81
CA PRO A 13 -29.11 46.23 -13.21
C PRO A 13 -28.10 45.98 -14.34
N VAL A 14 -27.08 46.84 -14.41
CA VAL A 14 -25.98 46.69 -15.36
C VAL A 14 -25.27 45.38 -14.98
N PRO A 15 -25.10 44.40 -15.88
CA PRO A 15 -24.40 43.17 -15.55
C PRO A 15 -22.97 43.53 -15.14
N GLY A 16 -22.67 43.33 -13.85
CA GLY A 16 -21.36 43.60 -13.29
C GLY A 16 -20.30 42.81 -14.04
N ARG A 17 -19.19 43.47 -14.37
CA ARG A 17 -18.04 42.84 -15.05
C ARG A 17 -17.43 41.81 -14.09
N TRP A 18 -17.70 40.52 -14.33
CA TRP A 18 -17.25 39.40 -13.51
C TRP A 18 -15.72 39.39 -13.39
N ARG A 19 -15.20 39.73 -12.21
CA ARG A 19 -13.75 39.65 -11.92
C ARG A 19 -13.46 38.22 -11.49
N LEU A 20 -12.72 37.48 -12.32
CA LEU A 20 -12.21 36.15 -11.98
C LEU A 20 -11.34 36.26 -10.72
N ASN A 21 -11.80 35.74 -9.58
CA ASN A 21 -11.03 35.77 -8.35
C ASN A 21 -9.96 34.66 -8.39
N ARG A 22 -8.77 35.02 -8.92
CA ARG A 22 -7.63 34.11 -9.06
C ARG A 22 -7.20 33.50 -7.72
N VAL A 23 -7.36 34.22 -6.63
CA VAL A 23 -7.01 33.76 -5.28
C VAL A 23 -7.94 32.64 -4.85
N ALA A 24 -9.25 32.82 -5.03
CA ALA A 24 -10.24 31.79 -4.74
C ALA A 24 -9.95 30.52 -5.56
N MET A 25 -9.70 30.65 -6.87
CA MET A 25 -9.37 29.50 -7.72
C MET A 25 -8.17 28.70 -7.21
N LEU A 26 -7.12 29.40 -6.81
CA LEU A 26 -5.90 28.77 -6.29
C LEU A 26 -6.18 28.07 -4.94
N GLU A 27 -7.03 28.66 -4.10
CA GLU A 27 -7.44 28.09 -2.82
C GLU A 27 -8.23 26.77 -2.97
N ALA A 28 -9.18 26.68 -3.91
CA ALA A 28 -9.95 25.44 -4.13
C ALA A 28 -9.14 24.29 -4.73
N VAL A 29 -7.97 24.56 -5.32
CA VAL A 29 -7.10 23.51 -5.83
C VAL A 29 -6.05 23.15 -4.79
N LEU A 30 -5.36 24.15 -4.23
CA LEU A 30 -4.24 23.91 -3.32
C LEU A 30 -4.66 23.42 -1.94
N VAL A 31 -5.76 23.91 -1.37
CA VAL A 31 -6.17 23.51 -0.01
C VAL A 31 -6.60 22.03 0.03
N PRO A 32 -7.50 21.55 -0.85
CA PRO A 32 -7.85 20.13 -0.87
C PRO A 32 -6.67 19.24 -1.25
N TRP A 33 -5.81 19.69 -2.17
CA TRP A 33 -4.60 18.95 -2.54
C TRP A 33 -3.62 18.83 -1.37
N ALA A 34 -3.40 19.90 -0.60
CA ALA A 34 -2.54 19.86 0.58
C ALA A 34 -3.11 18.96 1.68
N ILE A 35 -4.43 18.96 1.90
CA ILE A 35 -5.09 18.04 2.85
C ILE A 35 -4.89 16.60 2.39
N PHE A 36 -5.16 16.31 1.11
CA PHE A 36 -4.98 14.98 0.53
C PHE A 36 -3.53 14.51 0.69
N LEU A 37 -2.55 15.36 0.34
CA LEU A 37 -1.13 15.07 0.49
C LEU A 37 -0.74 14.77 1.93
N CYS A 38 -1.13 15.62 2.87
CA CYS A 38 -0.78 15.43 4.28
C CYS A 38 -1.39 14.15 4.84
N VAL A 39 -2.67 13.90 4.61
CA VAL A 39 -3.37 12.72 5.13
C VAL A 39 -2.82 11.44 4.51
N SER A 40 -2.64 11.40 3.19
CA SER A 40 -2.09 10.22 2.51
C SER A 40 -0.65 9.97 2.92
N TRP A 41 0.19 11.01 3.01
CA TRP A 41 1.58 10.87 3.47
C TRP A 41 1.66 10.32 4.90
N LEU A 42 0.88 10.87 5.83
CA LEU A 42 0.87 10.45 7.23
C LEU A 42 0.47 8.98 7.40
N LEU A 43 -0.44 8.48 6.55
CA LEU A 43 -0.91 7.09 6.60
C LEU A 43 -0.03 6.11 5.82
N THR A 44 0.72 6.57 4.81
CA THR A 44 1.54 5.71 3.95
C THR A 44 2.95 5.50 4.48
N PHE A 45 3.61 6.53 5.04
CA PHE A 45 5.04 6.46 5.35
C PHE A 45 5.36 5.98 6.78
N SER A 46 6.65 5.82 7.07
CA SER A 46 7.24 5.16 8.25
C SER A 46 6.75 5.64 9.62
N ILE A 47 6.19 6.85 9.70
CA ILE A 47 5.64 7.40 10.95
C ILE A 47 4.44 6.57 11.42
N HIS A 48 3.61 6.06 10.50
CA HIS A 48 2.45 5.22 10.83
C HIS A 48 2.86 3.90 11.49
N TYR A 49 3.97 3.30 11.00
CA TYR A 49 4.52 2.06 11.54
C TYR A 49 4.97 2.21 13.00
N LYS A 50 5.77 3.25 13.28
CA LYS A 50 6.39 3.44 14.60
C LYS A 50 5.42 4.01 15.62
N HIS A 51 4.52 4.88 15.18
CA HIS A 51 3.68 5.68 16.07
C HIS A 51 2.25 5.83 15.52
N THR A 52 1.49 4.74 15.53
CA THR A 52 0.11 4.70 15.01
C THR A 52 -0.82 5.72 15.68
N VAL A 53 -0.74 5.85 17.02
CA VAL A 53 -1.63 6.74 17.78
C VAL A 53 -1.46 8.23 17.43
N PRO A 54 -0.27 8.84 17.49
CA PRO A 54 -0.12 10.26 17.13
C PRO A 54 -0.40 10.52 15.66
N VAL A 55 -0.15 9.57 14.75
CA VAL A 55 -0.54 9.71 13.34
C VAL A 55 -2.05 9.80 13.19
N LEU A 56 -2.83 8.96 13.88
CA LEU A 56 -4.29 9.05 13.85
C LEU A 56 -4.80 10.38 14.44
N VAL A 57 -4.16 10.89 15.50
CA VAL A 57 -4.47 12.21 16.06
C VAL A 57 -4.19 13.32 15.03
N LEU A 58 -3.08 13.25 14.29
CA LEU A 58 -2.76 14.22 13.24
C LEU A 58 -3.73 14.15 12.05
N VAL A 59 -4.12 12.94 11.63
CA VAL A 59 -5.14 12.75 10.57
C VAL A 59 -6.50 13.29 11.02
N ALA A 60 -6.88 13.08 12.29
CA ALA A 60 -8.07 13.68 12.88
C ALA A 60 -7.96 15.21 12.99
N ALA A 61 -6.77 15.75 13.28
CA ALA A 61 -6.55 17.20 13.29
C ALA A 61 -6.73 17.80 11.88
N CYS A 62 -6.33 17.10 10.82
CA CYS A 62 -6.59 17.53 9.43
C CYS A 62 -8.09 17.59 9.11
N LEU A 63 -8.96 16.84 9.80
CA LEU A 63 -10.42 16.91 9.65
C LEU A 63 -11.00 18.24 10.18
N LEU A 64 -10.31 18.93 11.09
CA LEU A 64 -10.76 20.21 11.61
C LEU A 64 -10.84 21.30 10.52
N VAL A 65 -10.03 21.19 9.46
CA VAL A 65 -10.04 22.13 8.34
C VAL A 65 -11.37 22.12 7.58
N PRO A 66 -11.85 20.99 7.03
CA PRO A 66 -13.17 20.94 6.40
C PRO A 66 -14.30 21.22 7.40
N LEU A 67 -14.19 20.79 8.66
CA LEU A 67 -15.20 21.11 9.68
C LEU A 67 -15.30 22.62 9.96
N GLY A 68 -14.17 23.33 10.00
CA GLY A 68 -14.14 24.78 10.13
C GLY A 68 -14.78 25.50 8.93
N MET A 69 -14.62 24.95 7.72
CA MET A 69 -15.28 25.47 6.52
C MET A 69 -16.79 25.24 6.56
N TRP A 70 -17.24 24.05 6.98
CA TRP A 70 -18.65 23.76 7.22
C TRP A 70 -19.26 24.67 8.29
N TYR A 71 -18.53 24.93 9.38
CA TYR A 71 -18.96 25.85 10.43
C TYR A 71 -19.17 27.28 9.89
N ARG A 72 -18.23 27.79 9.07
CA ARG A 72 -18.39 29.11 8.42
C ARG A 72 -19.61 29.17 7.51
N VAL A 73 -19.86 28.10 6.74
CA VAL A 73 -21.07 28.00 5.90
C VAL A 73 -22.32 28.04 6.76
N TRP A 74 -22.36 27.31 7.87
CA TRP A 74 -23.50 27.28 8.79
C TRP A 74 -23.75 28.64 9.46
N HIS A 75 -22.71 29.27 10.00
CA HIS A 75 -22.81 30.60 10.63
C HIS A 75 -23.33 31.66 9.66
N GLN A 76 -22.82 31.68 8.43
CA GLN A 76 -23.28 32.65 7.42
C GLN A 76 -24.73 32.43 7.00
N GLN A 77 -25.21 31.19 7.02
CA GLN A 77 -26.63 30.89 6.77
C GLN A 77 -27.55 31.35 7.90
N GLN A 78 -27.04 31.46 9.12
CA GLN A 78 -27.82 31.84 10.29
C GLN A 78 -27.97 33.36 10.44
N ASP A 79 -26.94 34.14 10.07
CA ASP A 79 -26.98 35.61 10.08
C ASP A 79 -27.75 36.22 8.89
N SER A 80 -28.00 35.42 7.85
CA SER A 80 -28.73 35.88 6.66
C SER A 80 -30.25 35.83 6.91
N THR A 81 -30.81 36.91 7.47
CA THR A 81 -32.26 37.09 7.66
C THR A 81 -33.03 37.35 6.36
N ASP A 82 -32.33 37.63 5.26
CA ASP A 82 -32.92 37.91 3.94
C ASP A 82 -32.78 36.72 2.98
N ILE A 83 -33.88 35.99 2.77
CA ILE A 83 -33.96 34.78 1.92
C ILE A 83 -33.70 35.12 0.43
N SER A 84 -33.89 36.38 0.03
CA SER A 84 -33.91 36.80 -1.37
C SER A 84 -32.52 36.91 -2.04
N HIS A 85 -31.44 37.02 -1.25
CA HIS A 85 -30.07 37.24 -1.75
C HIS A 85 -29.06 36.20 -1.24
N ARG A 86 -29.46 34.93 -1.16
CA ARG A 86 -28.58 33.83 -0.77
C ARG A 86 -27.68 33.44 -1.95
N GLU A 87 -26.62 34.21 -2.19
CA GLU A 87 -25.65 33.90 -3.25
C GLU A 87 -24.95 32.55 -2.98
N PRO A 88 -24.74 31.70 -4.00
CA PRO A 88 -24.03 30.45 -3.86
C PRO A 88 -22.61 30.71 -3.38
N ASN A 89 -22.39 30.40 -2.11
CA ASN A 89 -21.18 30.80 -1.42
C ASN A 89 -20.03 29.84 -1.78
N TRP A 90 -18.96 30.40 -2.33
CA TRP A 90 -17.74 29.67 -2.70
C TRP A 90 -17.22 28.73 -1.60
N PHE A 91 -17.42 29.11 -0.33
CA PHE A 91 -17.07 28.30 0.85
C PHE A 91 -17.79 26.95 0.91
N PHE A 92 -19.01 26.83 0.39
CA PHE A 92 -19.73 25.55 0.37
C PHE A 92 -19.08 24.54 -0.58
N PHE A 93 -18.68 25.01 -1.77
CA PHE A 93 -17.92 24.19 -2.71
C PHE A 93 -16.58 23.75 -2.11
N LEU A 94 -15.85 24.70 -1.51
CA LEU A 94 -14.55 24.44 -0.90
C LEU A 94 -14.65 23.46 0.29
N ALA A 95 -15.71 23.55 1.10
CA ALA A 95 -15.99 22.60 2.17
C ALA A 95 -16.21 21.18 1.64
N ILE A 96 -17.03 21.00 0.60
CA ILE A 96 -17.28 19.70 -0.02
C ILE A 96 -15.99 19.10 -0.59
N VAL A 97 -15.25 19.86 -1.41
CA VAL A 97 -14.03 19.36 -2.04
C VAL A 97 -12.97 19.00 -1.00
N SER A 98 -12.85 19.79 0.08
CA SER A 98 -11.92 19.50 1.18
C SER A 98 -12.34 18.28 2.00
N SER A 99 -13.64 18.06 2.23
CA SER A 99 -14.15 16.84 2.88
C SER A 99 -13.88 15.60 2.03
N VAL A 100 -14.11 15.68 0.71
CA VAL A 100 -13.81 14.59 -0.23
C VAL A 100 -12.30 14.33 -0.28
N ALA A 101 -11.47 15.38 -0.27
CA ALA A 101 -10.02 15.25 -0.26
C ALA A 101 -9.50 14.51 0.99
N TRP A 102 -10.05 14.83 2.17
CA TRP A 102 -9.71 14.14 3.40
C TRP A 102 -10.09 12.65 3.33
N LEU A 103 -11.33 12.34 2.92
CA LEU A 103 -11.79 10.95 2.77
C LEU A 103 -10.96 10.17 1.74
N ALA A 104 -10.71 10.77 0.58
CA ALA A 104 -9.88 10.18 -0.47
C ALA A 104 -8.45 9.94 0.03
N GLY A 105 -7.87 10.88 0.78
CA GLY A 105 -6.55 10.74 1.38
C GLY A 105 -6.48 9.58 2.37
N VAL A 106 -7.52 9.37 3.20
CA VAL A 106 -7.61 8.22 4.11
C VAL A 106 -7.67 6.91 3.33
N VAL A 107 -8.56 6.81 2.34
CA VAL A 107 -8.74 5.58 1.55
C VAL A 107 -7.46 5.22 0.79
N VAL A 108 -6.89 6.18 0.07
CA VAL A 108 -5.65 5.98 -0.70
C VAL A 108 -4.47 5.68 0.23
N GLY A 109 -4.37 6.38 1.36
CA GLY A 109 -3.32 6.16 2.35
C GLY A 109 -3.35 4.75 2.91
N LEU A 110 -4.52 4.27 3.36
CA LEU A 110 -4.71 2.92 3.89
C LEU A 110 -4.52 1.83 2.82
N TYR A 111 -4.95 2.08 1.58
CA TYR A 111 -4.73 1.16 0.47
C TYR A 111 -3.24 1.02 0.12
N THR A 112 -2.54 2.15 0.00
CA THR A 112 -1.09 2.16 -0.31
C THR A 112 -0.30 1.53 0.83
N TRP A 113 -0.74 1.75 2.07
CA TRP A 113 -0.18 1.13 3.26
C TRP A 113 -0.27 -0.41 3.19
N SER A 114 -1.48 -0.96 3.06
CA SER A 114 -1.69 -2.40 3.07
C SER A 114 -1.10 -3.12 1.85
N ALA A 115 -1.11 -2.47 0.68
CA ALA A 115 -0.63 -3.08 -0.55
C ALA A 115 0.90 -3.08 -0.68
N TYR A 116 1.59 -2.03 -0.21
CA TYR A 116 3.03 -1.83 -0.48
C TYR A 116 3.88 -1.64 0.78
N MET A 117 3.47 -0.76 1.69
CA MET A 117 4.34 -0.31 2.78
C MET A 117 4.35 -1.27 3.98
N GLN A 118 3.21 -1.90 4.30
CA GLN A 118 3.12 -2.90 5.37
C GLN A 118 4.10 -4.06 5.17
N PRO A 119 4.10 -4.79 4.02
CA PRO A 119 5.04 -5.89 3.83
C PRO A 119 6.50 -5.42 3.80
N TYR A 120 6.76 -4.20 3.33
CA TYR A 120 8.09 -3.59 3.38
C TYR A 120 8.58 -3.37 4.82
N PHE A 121 7.79 -2.68 5.66
CA PHE A 121 8.22 -2.39 7.04
C PHE A 121 8.27 -3.64 7.92
N GLU A 122 7.38 -4.61 7.69
CA GLU A 122 7.46 -5.92 8.32
C GLU A 122 8.78 -6.62 7.94
N ALA A 123 9.12 -6.65 6.65
CA ALA A 123 10.38 -7.21 6.17
C ALA A 123 11.62 -6.48 6.73
N GLU A 124 11.61 -5.14 6.78
CA GLU A 124 12.70 -4.31 7.32
C GLU A 124 12.87 -4.48 8.83
N SER A 125 11.78 -4.69 9.58
CA SER A 125 11.82 -4.85 11.03
C SER A 125 12.46 -6.15 11.51
N LEU A 126 12.58 -7.14 10.62
CA LEU A 126 13.06 -8.47 10.93
C LEU A 126 14.58 -8.56 10.79
N ALA A 127 15.20 -9.45 11.58
CA ALA A 127 16.66 -9.63 11.52
C ALA A 127 17.09 -10.26 10.19
N MET A 128 18.20 -9.76 9.63
CA MET A 128 18.94 -10.44 8.58
C MET A 128 20.10 -11.21 9.20
N ILE A 129 20.13 -12.54 9.04
CA ILE A 129 21.19 -13.39 9.57
C ILE A 129 21.96 -14.02 8.41
N THR A 130 23.28 -13.97 8.48
CA THR A 130 24.17 -14.45 7.42
C THR A 130 24.97 -15.68 7.84
N ASN A 131 25.49 -16.42 6.85
CA ASN A 131 26.30 -17.63 7.02
C ASN A 131 25.63 -18.74 7.84
N VAL A 132 24.33 -18.98 7.59
CA VAL A 132 23.60 -20.05 8.28
C VAL A 132 23.87 -21.41 7.66
N ASP A 133 24.32 -22.38 8.48
CA ASP A 133 24.53 -23.77 8.07
C ASP A 133 23.28 -24.61 8.34
N THR A 134 22.63 -25.09 7.27
CA THR A 134 21.37 -25.84 7.35
C THR A 134 21.47 -27.17 8.12
N ARG A 135 22.69 -27.68 8.37
CA ARG A 135 22.90 -28.95 9.09
C ARG A 135 22.94 -28.80 10.60
N LYS A 136 23.19 -27.58 11.10
CA LYS A 136 23.32 -27.28 12.54
C LYS A 136 22.23 -26.35 13.03
N ALA A 137 21.77 -25.47 12.16
CA ALA A 137 20.77 -24.46 12.46
C ALA A 137 19.42 -25.13 12.72
N SER A 138 18.77 -24.76 13.83
CA SER A 138 17.40 -25.17 14.07
C SER A 138 16.42 -24.05 13.73
N GLY A 139 15.34 -24.35 13.01
CA GLY A 139 14.30 -23.39 12.59
C GLY A 139 13.72 -22.58 13.75
N GLY A 140 13.64 -23.16 14.96
CA GLY A 140 13.18 -22.47 16.16
C GLY A 140 14.04 -21.26 16.57
N GLN A 141 15.31 -21.19 16.13
CA GLN A 141 16.21 -20.07 16.41
C GLN A 141 16.03 -18.89 15.44
N PHE A 142 15.26 -19.07 14.36
CA PHE A 142 15.10 -18.08 13.28
C PHE A 142 13.65 -17.57 13.18
N LEU A 143 12.89 -17.61 14.29
CA LEU A 143 11.49 -17.21 14.33
C LEU A 143 11.27 -15.69 14.28
N ASP A 144 12.30 -14.89 14.50
CA ASP A 144 12.31 -13.42 14.44
C ASP A 144 13.07 -12.87 13.22
N MET A 145 13.49 -13.76 12.32
CA MET A 145 14.27 -13.41 11.15
C MET A 145 13.38 -13.25 9.91
N GLY A 146 13.78 -12.33 9.03
CA GLY A 146 13.07 -11.93 7.82
C GLY A 146 13.89 -12.17 6.55
N ALA A 147 15.21 -12.12 6.63
CA ALA A 147 16.12 -12.51 5.54
C ALA A 147 17.28 -13.37 6.05
N LEU A 148 17.57 -14.46 5.33
CA LEU A 148 18.63 -15.41 5.64
C LEU A 148 19.57 -15.47 4.47
N GLU A 149 20.86 -15.41 4.78
CA GLU A 149 21.91 -15.78 3.85
C GLU A 149 22.58 -17.06 4.37
N PHE A 150 22.54 -18.11 3.57
CA PHE A 150 23.10 -19.40 3.92
C PHE A 150 24.61 -19.43 3.69
N ALA A 151 25.26 -20.41 4.35
CA ALA A 151 26.68 -20.66 4.17
C ALA A 151 27.04 -21.03 2.71
N PRO A 152 28.31 -20.93 2.29
CA PRO A 152 28.73 -21.35 0.97
C PRO A 152 28.42 -22.83 0.70
N ARG A 153 28.03 -23.14 -0.56
CA ARG A 153 27.58 -24.47 -1.00
C ARG A 153 26.22 -24.87 -0.42
N THR A 154 25.34 -23.91 -0.22
CA THR A 154 23.93 -24.18 0.10
C THR A 154 23.08 -23.91 -1.14
N ASP A 155 22.30 -24.90 -1.52
CA ASP A 155 21.50 -24.94 -2.74
C ASP A 155 20.10 -25.53 -2.46
N VAL A 156 19.16 -25.26 -3.35
CA VAL A 156 17.82 -25.84 -3.29
C VAL A 156 17.88 -27.23 -3.91
N ASN A 157 17.50 -28.27 -3.16
CA ASN A 157 17.54 -29.63 -3.68
C ASN A 157 16.30 -29.93 -4.52
N GLU A 158 16.42 -29.76 -5.84
CA GLU A 158 15.32 -29.96 -6.78
C GLU A 158 14.81 -31.41 -6.81
N SER A 159 15.65 -32.40 -6.50
CA SER A 159 15.28 -33.83 -6.53
C SER A 159 14.21 -34.21 -5.48
N LEU A 160 14.08 -33.38 -4.44
CA LEU A 160 13.12 -33.53 -3.34
C LEU A 160 11.98 -32.50 -3.42
N THR A 161 11.76 -31.91 -4.60
CA THR A 161 10.65 -30.99 -4.83
C THR A 161 9.31 -31.71 -4.72
N MET A 162 8.32 -31.02 -4.15
CA MET A 162 6.94 -31.48 -4.06
C MET A 162 5.96 -30.32 -4.24
N GLY A 163 4.74 -30.62 -4.68
CA GLY A 163 3.71 -29.64 -4.93
C GLY A 163 2.34 -30.06 -4.40
N TYR A 164 1.65 -29.16 -3.69
CA TYR A 164 0.23 -29.33 -3.33
C TYR A 164 -0.66 -28.50 -4.24
N LYS A 165 -1.70 -29.11 -4.83
CA LYS A 165 -2.60 -28.42 -5.74
C LYS A 165 -3.95 -28.14 -5.07
N ASP A 166 -4.27 -26.86 -4.88
CA ASP A 166 -5.57 -26.37 -4.37
C ASP A 166 -5.88 -25.02 -5.04
N GLY A 167 -6.48 -25.09 -6.23
CA GLY A 167 -6.58 -23.97 -7.17
C GLY A 167 -5.24 -23.63 -7.82
N ASN A 168 -4.29 -23.17 -7.01
CA ASN A 168 -2.89 -22.97 -7.39
C ASN A 168 -2.02 -24.17 -6.96
N LEU A 169 -0.88 -24.35 -7.62
CA LEU A 169 0.15 -25.31 -7.24
C LEU A 169 1.13 -24.66 -6.25
N TYR A 170 1.13 -25.11 -5.00
CA TYR A 170 2.02 -24.66 -3.95
C TYR A 170 3.27 -25.56 -3.90
N CYS A 171 4.39 -24.98 -4.28
CA CYS A 171 5.66 -25.66 -4.47
C CYS A 171 6.55 -25.54 -3.23
N VAL A 172 7.19 -26.64 -2.85
CA VAL A 172 8.18 -26.69 -1.78
C VAL A 172 9.40 -27.50 -2.22
N ALA A 173 10.58 -27.05 -1.84
CA ALA A 173 11.83 -27.78 -2.02
C ALA A 173 12.77 -27.53 -0.82
N PRO A 174 13.45 -28.57 -0.29
CA PRO A 174 14.32 -28.40 0.87
C PRO A 174 15.62 -27.69 0.49
N ILE A 175 16.14 -26.86 1.40
CA ILE A 175 17.42 -26.15 1.23
C ILE A 175 18.50 -26.96 1.95
N VAL A 176 19.55 -27.35 1.21
CA VAL A 176 20.59 -28.28 1.69
C VAL A 176 21.98 -27.69 1.49
N THR A 177 22.92 -28.06 2.35
CA THR A 177 24.33 -27.66 2.20
C THR A 177 25.14 -28.82 1.65
N SER A 178 25.64 -28.69 0.42
CA SER A 178 26.47 -29.68 -0.27
C SER A 178 27.91 -29.70 0.27
N GLY A 179 28.40 -30.90 0.62
CA GLY A 179 29.84 -31.16 0.82
C GLY A 179 30.42 -30.92 2.22
N GLY A 180 29.82 -31.47 3.28
CA GLY A 180 30.58 -31.69 4.53
C GLY A 180 30.43 -33.09 5.08
N VAL A 181 31.58 -33.75 5.17
CA VAL A 181 31.96 -35.01 5.85
C VAL A 181 30.81 -35.73 6.55
N ASN A 182 30.51 -36.92 6.01
CA ASN A 182 29.35 -37.80 6.24
C ASN A 182 28.13 -37.40 5.41
N ALA A 183 28.11 -37.85 4.14
CA ALA A 183 26.96 -37.86 3.22
C ALA A 183 25.84 -38.83 3.67
N THR A 184 25.57 -38.82 4.98
CA THR A 184 24.56 -39.59 5.72
C THR A 184 23.82 -38.67 6.71
N ALA A 185 23.92 -37.35 6.55
CA ALA A 185 23.20 -36.33 7.34
C ALA A 185 21.83 -36.00 6.71
N PRO A 186 20.83 -35.63 7.52
CA PRO A 186 19.70 -36.46 7.88
C PRO A 186 18.54 -36.36 6.88
N ALA A 187 17.65 -37.35 6.92
CA ALA A 187 16.29 -37.24 6.39
C ALA A 187 15.46 -36.21 7.19
N PHE A 188 16.02 -35.05 7.55
CA PHE A 188 15.40 -34.03 8.40
C PHE A 188 15.75 -32.63 7.89
N PHE A 189 14.73 -31.87 7.48
CA PHE A 189 14.89 -30.53 6.90
C PHE A 189 14.01 -29.51 7.63
N GLU A 190 14.59 -28.38 8.03
CA GLU A 190 13.84 -27.29 8.67
C GLU A 190 13.69 -26.05 7.79
N PHE A 191 14.51 -25.92 6.74
CA PHE A 191 14.48 -24.80 5.81
C PHE A 191 13.95 -25.25 4.45
N TRP A 192 12.93 -24.55 3.98
CA TRP A 192 12.21 -24.89 2.75
C TRP A 192 12.08 -23.66 1.85
N ALA A 193 12.51 -23.81 0.60
CA ALA A 193 12.22 -22.87 -0.46
C ALA A 193 10.77 -23.06 -0.94
N VAL A 194 10.02 -21.96 -1.08
CA VAL A 194 8.61 -22.00 -1.45
C VAL A 194 8.24 -21.03 -2.58
N GLY A 195 7.19 -21.41 -3.32
CA GLY A 195 6.60 -20.56 -4.35
C GLY A 195 5.30 -21.14 -4.90
N VAL A 196 4.65 -20.38 -5.79
CA VAL A 196 3.36 -20.75 -6.37
C VAL A 196 3.51 -20.91 -7.88
N ASN A 197 3.01 -22.01 -8.44
CA ASN A 197 3.00 -22.33 -9.88
C ASN A 197 4.38 -22.31 -10.56
N CYS A 198 5.44 -22.67 -9.84
CA CYS A 198 6.83 -22.60 -10.30
C CYS A 198 7.63 -23.89 -10.03
N CYS A 199 6.97 -25.04 -9.96
CA CYS A 199 7.62 -26.34 -9.85
C CYS A 199 6.90 -27.38 -10.71
N ASP A 200 7.63 -28.42 -11.08
CA ASP A 200 7.09 -29.66 -11.61
C ASP A 200 7.42 -30.80 -10.64
N PRO A 201 6.43 -31.37 -9.93
CA PRO A 201 6.65 -32.51 -9.05
C PRO A 201 6.81 -33.83 -9.80
N PHE A 202 6.55 -33.88 -11.11
CA PHE A 202 6.70 -35.07 -11.94
C PHE A 202 8.10 -35.14 -12.56
N GLU A 203 8.50 -36.32 -13.05
CA GLU A 203 9.83 -36.48 -13.67
C GLU A 203 9.91 -35.83 -15.06
N PRO A 204 10.95 -35.02 -15.35
CA PRO A 204 12.03 -34.61 -14.46
C PRO A 204 11.59 -33.55 -13.46
N LYS A 205 11.88 -33.79 -12.17
CA LYS A 205 11.52 -32.87 -11.10
C LYS A 205 12.25 -31.56 -11.27
N LEU A 206 11.53 -30.45 -11.15
CA LEU A 206 12.07 -29.11 -11.35
C LEU A 206 11.52 -28.18 -10.29
N PHE A 207 12.39 -27.34 -9.73
CA PHE A 207 12.00 -26.19 -8.93
C PHE A 207 12.54 -24.93 -9.59
N ALA A 208 11.65 -24.04 -10.02
CA ALA A 208 11.98 -22.83 -10.77
C ALA A 208 11.57 -21.54 -10.04
N CYS A 209 11.21 -21.63 -8.75
CA CYS A 209 10.82 -20.45 -7.97
C CYS A 209 12.08 -19.65 -7.57
N GLY A 210 12.21 -18.43 -8.09
CA GLY A 210 13.36 -17.56 -7.81
C GLY A 210 14.54 -17.87 -8.72
N GLU A 211 15.74 -17.95 -8.15
CA GLU A 211 17.00 -18.19 -8.87
C GLU A 211 17.72 -19.45 -8.33
N PRO A 212 17.09 -20.65 -8.36
CA PRO A 212 17.65 -21.86 -7.75
C PRO A 212 18.87 -22.42 -8.48
N ASN A 213 19.03 -22.10 -9.76
CA ASN A 213 20.13 -22.59 -10.61
C ASN A 213 21.37 -21.67 -10.62
N ASP A 214 21.36 -20.58 -9.84
CA ASP A 214 22.51 -19.69 -9.70
C ASP A 214 23.28 -20.01 -8.42
N ASP A 215 24.50 -20.55 -8.56
CA ASP A 215 25.38 -20.91 -7.44
C ASP A 215 25.80 -19.70 -6.57
N GLN A 216 25.64 -18.47 -7.07
CA GLN A 216 25.89 -17.23 -6.33
C GLN A 216 24.74 -16.93 -5.36
N VAL A 217 23.53 -17.43 -5.66
CA VAL A 217 22.32 -17.17 -4.90
C VAL A 217 22.24 -18.12 -3.72
N ARG A 218 22.35 -17.56 -2.53
CA ARG A 218 22.30 -18.31 -1.25
C ARG A 218 21.39 -17.65 -0.23
N GLY A 219 20.52 -16.77 -0.70
CA GLY A 219 19.65 -15.96 0.11
C GLY A 219 18.19 -16.40 0.04
N GLY A 220 17.44 -16.04 1.07
CA GLY A 220 15.99 -16.09 1.00
C GLY A 220 15.36 -15.16 2.00
N PHE A 221 14.21 -14.60 1.65
CA PHE A 221 13.38 -13.85 2.59
C PHE A 221 12.22 -14.72 3.06
N ARG A 222 11.78 -14.50 4.30
CA ARG A 222 10.73 -15.30 4.91
C ARG A 222 9.37 -15.01 4.30
N LEU A 223 8.58 -16.06 4.13
CA LEU A 223 7.16 -15.93 3.83
C LEU A 223 6.44 -15.24 4.99
N THR A 224 5.97 -14.02 4.76
CA THR A 224 5.16 -13.24 5.72
C THR A 224 3.67 -13.56 5.61
N ASP A 225 3.21 -14.03 4.45
CA ASP A 225 1.81 -14.36 4.22
C ASP A 225 1.40 -15.65 4.95
N THR A 226 0.76 -15.46 6.10
CA THR A 226 0.27 -16.54 6.95
C THR A 226 -0.86 -17.36 6.33
N SER A 227 -1.56 -16.81 5.31
CA SER A 227 -2.67 -17.50 4.65
C SER A 227 -2.21 -18.65 3.75
N LEU A 228 -0.94 -18.61 3.30
CA LEU A 228 -0.31 -19.62 2.43
C LEU A 228 0.44 -20.72 3.20
N VAL A 229 0.74 -20.47 4.48
CA VAL A 229 1.47 -21.40 5.35
C VAL A 229 0.81 -22.78 5.45
N PRO A 230 -0.52 -22.90 5.65
CA PRO A 230 -1.18 -24.22 5.70
C PRO A 230 -1.01 -25.05 4.42
N GLN A 231 -0.99 -24.40 3.25
CA GLN A 231 -0.86 -25.04 1.94
C GLN A 231 0.55 -25.58 1.76
N TYR A 232 1.57 -24.79 2.12
CA TYR A 232 2.97 -25.26 2.09
C TYR A 232 3.22 -26.38 3.11
N ARG A 233 2.57 -26.35 4.28
CA ARG A 233 2.65 -27.46 5.26
C ARG A 233 2.11 -28.76 4.70
N LYS A 234 1.00 -28.74 3.96
CA LYS A 234 0.47 -29.93 3.27
C LYS A 234 1.45 -30.44 2.21
N ALA A 235 2.06 -29.53 1.45
CA ALA A 235 3.10 -29.88 0.46
C ALA A 235 4.31 -30.57 1.12
N ILE A 236 4.78 -30.07 2.27
CA ILE A 236 5.83 -30.71 3.06
C ILE A 236 5.37 -32.09 3.53
N GLN A 237 4.16 -32.22 4.06
CA GLN A 237 3.65 -33.51 4.53
C GLN A 237 3.67 -34.57 3.42
N MET A 238 3.24 -34.22 2.20
CA MET A 238 3.34 -35.14 1.06
C MET A 238 4.80 -35.47 0.71
N ALA A 239 5.71 -34.50 0.79
CA ALA A 239 7.14 -34.75 0.57
C ALA A 239 7.73 -35.71 1.63
N GLN A 240 7.29 -35.59 2.88
CA GLN A 240 7.71 -36.47 3.97
C GLN A 240 7.27 -37.92 3.74
N GLU A 241 6.07 -38.11 3.21
CA GLU A 241 5.52 -39.43 2.88
C GLU A 241 6.20 -40.03 1.65
N GLU A 242 6.37 -39.26 0.58
CA GLU A 242 6.95 -39.71 -0.70
C GLU A 242 8.45 -40.02 -0.60
N TYR A 243 9.22 -39.14 0.05
CA TYR A 243 10.68 -39.25 0.10
C TYR A 243 11.22 -39.84 1.40
N HIS A 244 10.33 -40.24 2.31
CA HIS A 244 10.68 -40.74 3.65
C HIS A 244 11.57 -39.77 4.44
N ILE A 245 11.32 -38.47 4.25
CA ILE A 245 12.00 -37.38 4.94
C ILE A 245 11.15 -36.85 6.10
N ARG A 246 11.77 -36.10 6.99
CA ARG A 246 11.15 -35.49 8.16
C ARG A 246 11.37 -33.99 8.12
N SER A 247 10.45 -33.25 8.73
CA SER A 247 10.57 -31.82 8.95
C SER A 247 10.35 -31.52 10.43
N GLY A 248 11.00 -30.45 10.92
CA GLY A 248 10.75 -29.94 12.26
C GLY A 248 9.30 -29.50 12.44
N ALA A 249 8.85 -29.38 13.70
CA ALA A 249 7.48 -28.95 14.02
C ALA A 249 7.14 -27.55 13.50
N ASN A 250 8.15 -26.69 13.35
CA ASN A 250 8.03 -25.33 12.82
C ASN A 250 9.04 -25.13 11.68
N PRO A 251 8.73 -25.58 10.45
CA PRO A 251 9.58 -25.32 9.30
C PRO A 251 9.59 -23.83 8.96
N ILE A 252 10.74 -23.35 8.50
CA ILE A 252 10.92 -22.00 8.01
C ILE A 252 10.73 -22.00 6.50
N PHE A 253 9.77 -21.18 6.04
CA PHE A 253 9.44 -21.01 4.63
C PHE A 253 10.12 -19.77 4.08
N LEU A 254 10.91 -19.94 3.03
CA LEU A 254 11.70 -18.89 2.40
C LEU A 254 11.39 -18.80 0.91
N HIS A 255 11.31 -17.59 0.39
CA HIS A 255 11.40 -17.34 -1.04
C HIS A 255 12.88 -17.20 -1.42
N TRP A 256 13.34 -18.09 -2.29
CA TRP A 256 14.74 -18.15 -2.72
C TRP A 256 15.10 -16.96 -3.62
N THR A 257 16.14 -16.20 -3.27
CA THR A 257 16.57 -15.01 -4.02
C THR A 257 18.01 -14.61 -3.73
N GLY A 258 18.73 -14.09 -4.73
CA GLY A 258 20.11 -13.61 -4.58
C GLY A 258 20.26 -12.40 -3.68
N ASP A 259 19.25 -11.53 -3.69
CA ASP A 259 19.29 -10.27 -2.95
C ASP A 259 17.92 -9.99 -2.31
N PRO A 260 17.74 -10.36 -1.02
CA PRO A 260 16.50 -10.09 -0.30
C PRO A 260 16.27 -8.60 -0.05
N VAL A 261 17.33 -7.77 -0.08
CA VAL A 261 17.23 -6.31 0.11
C VAL A 261 16.65 -5.66 -1.14
N LYS A 262 17.13 -6.04 -2.32
CA LYS A 262 16.68 -5.47 -3.60
C LYS A 262 15.18 -5.61 -3.84
N LYS A 263 14.59 -6.77 -3.48
CA LYS A 263 13.14 -6.98 -3.63
C LYS A 263 12.32 -6.09 -2.69
N THR A 264 12.77 -5.98 -1.45
CA THR A 264 12.18 -5.11 -0.43
C THR A 264 12.28 -3.63 -0.86
N GLU A 265 13.45 -3.19 -1.33
CA GLU A 265 13.64 -1.85 -1.89
C GLU A 265 12.74 -1.56 -3.11
N GLN A 266 12.55 -2.55 -4.00
CA GLN A 266 11.67 -2.39 -5.14
C GLN A 266 10.21 -2.18 -4.68
N GLN A 267 9.78 -2.90 -3.66
CA GLN A 267 8.44 -2.79 -3.09
C GLN A 267 8.18 -1.40 -2.48
N PHE A 268 9.20 -0.81 -1.85
CA PHE A 268 9.16 0.58 -1.38
C PHE A 268 9.04 1.57 -2.54
N ARG A 269 9.86 1.42 -3.59
CA ARG A 269 9.83 2.28 -4.78
C ARG A 269 8.49 2.22 -5.51
N ASP A 270 7.89 1.05 -5.60
CA ASP A 270 6.56 0.87 -6.20
C ASP A 270 5.49 1.60 -5.36
N GLY A 271 5.58 1.54 -4.03
CA GLY A 271 4.75 2.31 -3.12
C GLY A 271 4.91 3.83 -3.28
N GLU A 272 6.14 4.34 -3.36
CA GLU A 272 6.40 5.77 -3.63
C GLU A 272 5.86 6.21 -4.99
N ALA A 273 6.05 5.39 -6.02
CA ALA A 273 5.54 5.67 -7.36
C ALA A 273 4.00 5.68 -7.38
N ALA A 274 3.35 4.74 -6.68
CA ALA A 274 1.90 4.73 -6.53
C ALA A 274 1.39 5.97 -5.80
N PHE A 275 2.02 6.35 -4.69
CA PHE A 275 1.71 7.55 -3.92
C PHE A 275 1.74 8.80 -4.82
N TRP A 276 2.86 9.04 -5.53
CA TRP A 276 2.98 10.19 -6.42
C TRP A 276 1.96 10.16 -7.56
N LYS A 277 1.68 9.00 -8.15
CA LYS A 277 0.63 8.86 -9.18
C LYS A 277 -0.73 9.31 -8.64
N PHE A 278 -1.14 8.86 -7.45
CA PHE A 278 -2.40 9.30 -6.84
C PHE A 278 -2.42 10.81 -6.56
N CYS A 279 -1.30 11.38 -6.10
CA CYS A 279 -1.17 12.81 -5.85
C CYS A 279 -1.36 13.65 -7.12
N TRP A 280 -0.75 13.25 -8.23
CA TRP A 280 -0.89 13.93 -9.52
C TRP A 280 -2.29 13.78 -10.10
N VAL A 281 -2.88 12.59 -10.00
CA VAL A 281 -4.27 12.33 -10.44
C VAL A 281 -5.25 13.19 -9.65
N PHE A 282 -5.11 13.26 -8.32
CA PHE A 282 -5.97 14.08 -7.48
C PHE A 282 -5.85 15.57 -7.84
N LEU A 283 -4.62 16.08 -8.00
CA LEU A 283 -4.38 17.46 -8.42
C LEU A 283 -5.05 17.77 -9.77
N ALA A 284 -4.92 16.88 -10.75
CA ALA A 284 -5.55 17.05 -12.06
C ALA A 284 -7.08 17.08 -11.96
N VAL A 285 -7.67 16.17 -11.18
CA VAL A 285 -9.12 16.14 -10.93
C VAL A 285 -9.58 17.41 -10.20
N SER A 286 -8.87 17.87 -9.17
CA SER A 286 -9.18 19.11 -8.46
C SER A 286 -9.09 20.34 -9.38
N ALA A 287 -8.08 20.40 -10.25
CA ALA A 287 -7.95 21.45 -11.24
C ALA A 287 -9.11 21.44 -12.23
N VAL A 288 -9.52 20.26 -12.73
CA VAL A 288 -10.68 20.12 -13.62
C VAL A 288 -11.96 20.53 -12.91
N LEU A 289 -12.20 20.12 -11.66
CA LEU A 289 -13.41 20.47 -10.90
C LEU A 289 -13.49 21.97 -10.55
N ALA A 290 -12.35 22.65 -10.47
CA ALA A 290 -12.31 24.11 -10.30
C ALA A 290 -12.72 24.89 -11.58
N LEU A 291 -12.70 24.24 -12.76
CA LEU A 291 -13.12 24.86 -14.04
C LEU A 291 -14.65 24.99 -14.20
N PRO A 292 -15.51 23.96 -14.00
CA PRO A 292 -16.96 24.07 -14.18
C PRO A 292 -17.67 24.82 -13.06
N GLY A 293 -17.01 25.09 -11.93
CA GLY A 293 -17.45 26.14 -10.99
C GLY A 293 -17.65 27.50 -11.69
N GLN A 294 -17.07 27.69 -12.87
CA GLN A 294 -17.28 28.86 -13.72
C GLN A 294 -18.61 28.85 -14.50
N ASP A 295 -19.20 27.68 -14.82
CA ASP A 295 -20.35 27.60 -15.74
C ASP A 295 -21.69 27.56 -15.03
N THR A 296 -21.75 26.99 -13.82
CA THR A 296 -22.95 27.05 -12.96
C THR A 296 -23.19 28.45 -12.40
N LEU A 297 -22.14 29.23 -12.19
CA LEU A 297 -22.22 30.67 -11.89
C LEU A 297 -22.62 31.51 -13.13
N LYS A 298 -22.26 31.08 -14.35
CA LYS A 298 -22.63 31.77 -15.60
C LYS A 298 -24.08 31.52 -16.07
N ARG A 299 -24.69 30.36 -15.77
CA ARG A 299 -26.01 29.97 -16.32
C ARG A 299 -27.24 30.34 -15.48
N ARG A 300 -27.09 30.87 -14.25
CA ARG A 300 -28.24 31.20 -13.36
C ARG A 300 -28.57 32.69 -13.27
N VAL A 301 -28.22 33.49 -14.29
CA VAL A 301 -28.67 34.89 -14.44
C VAL A 301 -29.20 35.11 -15.85
#